data_AF-A0A9D2QDP9-F1
#
_entry.id   AF-A0A9D2QDP9-F1
#
_cell.length_a   1.000
_cell.length_b   1.000
_cell.length_c   1.000
_cell.angle_alpha   90.00
_cell.angle_beta   90.00
_cell.angle_gamma   90.00
#
_symmetry.space_group_name_H-M   'P 1'
#
loop_
_entity.id
_entity.type
_entity.pdbx_description
1 polymer ?
#
loop_
_entity_poly.entity_id
_entity_poly.type
_entity_poly.pdbx_seq_one_letter_code
_entity_poly.pdbx_strand_id
1 'polypeptide(L)' 'MQDRLIAEADALTPDNPFTVHTLDASHAGFIHRSDEVVRVLTGGPATR' A
#
# COMPACT_ATOMS: atom_id res chain seq x y z
N MET A 1 -7.62 11.23 -6.91
CA MET A 1 -6.27 11.78 -7.21
C MET A 1 -5.20 10.71 -7.08
N GLN A 2 -5.16 9.94 -6.00
CA GLN A 2 -4.14 8.90 -5.77
C GLN A 2 -4.02 7.91 -6.95
N ASP A 3 -5.12 7.36 -7.44
CA ASP A 3 -5.11 6.39 -8.55
C ASP A 3 -4.46 6.94 -9.82
N ARG A 4 -4.71 8.22 -10.12
CA ARG A 4 -4.09 8.89 -11.27
C ARG A 4 -2.57 9.02 -11.09
N LEU A 5 -2.12 9.42 -9.89
CA LEU A 5 -0.70 9.55 -9.59
C LEU A 5 0.03 8.20 -9.65
N ILE A 6 -0.63 7.13 -9.19
CA ILE A 6 -0.10 5.75 -9.29
C ILE A 6 0.02 5.35 -10.76
N ALA A 7 -1.05 5.53 -11.55
CA ALA A 7 -1.04 5.13 -12.96
C ALA A 7 0.01 5.90 -13.79
N GLU A 8 0.17 7.21 -13.53
CA GLU A 8 1.22 8.01 -14.19
C GLU A 8 2.62 7.54 -13.78
N ALA A 9 2.83 7.16 -12.52
CA ALA A 9 4.11 6.64 -12.05
C ALA A 9 4.43 5.24 -12.61
N ASP A 10 3.46 4.32 -12.61
CA ASP A 10 3.63 2.98 -13.20
C ASP A 10 3.95 3.05 -14.70
N ALA A 11 3.34 4.00 -15.42
CA ALA A 11 3.66 4.24 -16.83
C ALA A 11 5.09 4.80 -17.03
N LEU A 12 5.58 5.61 -16.08
CA LEU A 12 6.93 6.18 -16.12
C LEU A 12 8.00 5.15 -15.72
N THR A 13 7.67 4.22 -14.82
CA THR A 13 8.57 3.17 -14.33
C THR A 13 7.98 1.77 -14.56
N PRO A 14 7.91 1.30 -15.82
CA PRO A 14 7.21 0.07 -16.16
C PRO A 14 7.80 -1.20 -15.54
N ASP A 15 9.10 -1.19 -15.22
CA ASP A 15 9.78 -2.31 -14.56
C ASP A 15 9.67 -2.27 -13.02
N ASN A 16 8.98 -1.27 -12.47
CA ASN A 16 8.78 -1.11 -11.02
C ASN A 16 7.38 -0.56 -10.69
N PRO A 17 6.31 -1.34 -10.95
CA PRO A 17 4.95 -0.92 -10.64
C PRO A 17 4.66 -0.95 -9.14
N PHE A 18 3.74 -0.10 -8.68
CA PHE A 18 3.26 -0.15 -7.30
C PHE A 18 2.39 -1.39 -7.04
N THR A 19 2.58 -2.02 -5.88
CA THR A 19 1.59 -2.91 -5.29
C THR A 19 0.85 -2.14 -4.20
N VAL A 20 -0.47 -2.02 -4.32
CA VAL A 20 -1.29 -1.18 -3.45
C VAL A 20 -2.10 -2.04 -2.49
N HIS A 21 -2.00 -1.74 -1.20
CA HIS A 21 -2.82 -2.35 -0.14
C HIS A 21 -3.62 -1.28 0.60
N THR A 22 -4.91 -1.50 0.76
CA THR A 22 -5.80 -0.61 1.52
C THR A 22 -5.88 -1.08 2.97
N LEU A 23 -5.72 -0.15 3.91
CA LEU A 23 -5.94 -0.38 5.34
C LEU A 23 -7.18 0.39 5.78
N ASP A 24 -8.10 -0.27 6.48
CA ASP A 24 -9.26 0.39 7.09
C ASP A 24 -8.84 1.12 8.37
N ALA A 25 -8.28 2.32 8.18
CA ALA A 25 -7.74 3.17 9.23
C ALA A 25 -7.84 4.66 8.85
N SER A 26 -7.81 5.55 9.86
CA SER A 26 -7.64 6.98 9.61
C SER A 26 -6.26 7.30 9.05
N HIS A 27 -6.03 8.53 8.60
CA HIS A 27 -4.76 8.95 7.99
C HIS A 27 -3.52 8.57 8.81
N ALA A 28 -3.57 8.69 10.14
CA ALA A 28 -2.47 8.34 11.04
C ALA A 28 -2.62 6.94 11.69
N GLY A 29 -3.71 6.22 11.43
CA GLY A 29 -4.03 4.96 12.11
C GLY A 29 -3.01 3.84 11.83
N PHE A 30 -2.34 3.85 10.68
CA PHE A 30 -1.31 2.88 10.33
C PHE A 30 -0.08 2.92 11.26
N ILE A 31 0.21 4.07 11.87
CA ILE A 31 1.33 4.24 12.82
C ILE A 31 1.13 3.36 14.04
N HIS A 32 -0.13 3.20 14.47
CA HIS A 32 -0.50 2.40 15.64
C HIS A 32 -0.83 0.94 15.30
N ARG A 33 -0.79 0.55 14.02
CA ARG A 33 -1.07 -0.82 13.55
C ARG A 33 0.17 -1.45 12.89
N SER A 34 1.30 -1.37 13.60
CA SER A 34 2.60 -1.78 13.10
C SER A 34 2.61 -3.24 12.60
N ASP A 35 1.93 -4.15 13.30
CA ASP A 35 1.85 -5.57 12.91
C ASP A 35 1.15 -5.77 11.56
N GLU A 36 0.12 -4.98 11.27
CA GLU A 36 -0.59 -5.02 10.00
C GLU A 36 0.28 -4.48 8.86
N VAL A 37 0.99 -3.38 9.09
CA VAL A 37 1.96 -2.81 8.15
C VAL A 37 3.10 -3.79 7.85
N VAL A 38 3.67 -4.43 8.89
CA VAL A 38 4.73 -5.43 8.72
C VAL A 38 4.27 -6.61 7.87
N ARG A 39 3.04 -7.11 8.07
CA ARG A 39 2.51 -8.18 7.21
C ARG A 39 2.41 -7.78 5.76
N VAL A 40 1.94 -6.57 5.46
CA VAL A 40 1.90 -6.05 4.09
C VAL A 40 3.31 -6.03 3.48
N LEU A 41 4.31 -5.49 4.20
CA LEU A 41 5.68 -5.35 3.69
C LEU A 41 6.43 -6.68 3.55
N THR A 42 6.03 -7.70 4.31
CA THR A 42 6.68 -9.03 4.30
C THR A 42 5.92 -10.07 3.48
N GLY A 43 4.79 -9.70 2.86
CA GLY A 43 3.96 -10.61 2.07
C GLY A 43 3.18 -11.63 2.92
N GLY A 44 2.93 -11.33 4.19
CA GLY A 44 2.12 -12.16 5.08
C GLY A 44 0.63 -12.16 4.71
N PRO A 45 -0.14 -13.18 5.10
CA PRO A 45 -1.56 -13.27 4.75
C PRO A 45 -2.35 -12.08 5.34
N ALA A 46 -3.23 -11.50 4.51
CA ALA A 46 -4.17 -10.48 4.95
C ALA A 46 -5.14 -11.09 6.00
N THR A 47 -5.40 -10.36 7.09
CA THR A 47 -6.52 -10.72 7.97
C THR A 47 -7.78 -10.23 7.29
N ARG A 48 -8.78 -11.09 7.23
CA ARG A 48 -10.09 -10.80 6.65
C ARG A 48 -10.80 -9.64 7.36
#